data_AF-W0HNS2-F1
#
_entry.id   AF-W0HNS2-F1
#
_cell.length_a   1.000
_cell.length_b   1.000
_cell.length_c   1.000
_cell.angle_alpha   90.00
_cell.angle_beta   90.00
_cell.angle_gamma   90.00
#
_symmetry.space_group_name_H-M   'P 1'
#
loop_
_entity.id
_entity.type
_entity.pdbx_description
1 polymer ?
#
loop_
_entity_poly.entity_id
_entity_poly.type
_entity_poly.pdbx_seq_one_letter_code
_entity_poly.pdbx_strand_id
1 'polypeptide(L)'
;MLLAIEQALSRLLGVKVYQLLGTQHDGDFVTVQQISDRPVDGGLVSTGLVIGRYQLSFVSRRFERVLAMDNQVWAAWRTVVHGDIGGCPVQYIERSHLYDSLEDSKWYRRVRDYLIYHPEIAS
;
A
#
# COMPACT_ATOMS: atom_id res chain seq x y z
N MET A 1 -3.47 -11.01 2.19
CA MET A 1 -3.45 -9.54 2.28
C MET A 1 -2.76 -8.89 1.07
N LEU A 2 -1.48 -9.17 0.81
CA LEU A 2 -0.72 -8.53 -0.30
C LEU A 2 -1.45 -8.55 -1.66
N LEU A 3 -1.96 -9.72 -2.08
CA LEU A 3 -2.74 -9.86 -3.32
C LEU A 3 -4.00 -8.98 -3.34
N ALA A 4 -4.68 -8.83 -2.21
CA ALA A 4 -5.90 -8.02 -2.12
C ALA A 4 -5.58 -6.52 -2.25
N ILE A 5 -4.44 -6.09 -1.68
CA ILE A 5 -3.91 -4.73 -1.85
C ILE A 5 -3.61 -4.47 -3.33
N GLU A 6 -2.92 -5.39 -4.01
CA GLU A 6 -2.60 -5.26 -5.44
C GLU A 6 -3.84 -5.09 -6.31
N GLN A 7 -4.83 -5.96 -6.11
CA GLN A 7 -6.09 -5.91 -6.86
C GLN A 7 -6.87 -4.64 -6.57
N ALA A 8 -6.93 -4.21 -5.31
CA ALA A 8 -7.60 -2.98 -4.90
C ALA A 8 -6.94 -1.74 -5.52
N LEU A 9 -5.60 -1.66 -5.47
CA LEU A 9 -4.84 -0.56 -6.06
C LEU A 9 -4.99 -0.50 -7.59
N SER A 10 -4.87 -1.66 -8.26
CA SER A 10 -5.03 -1.77 -9.70
C SER A 10 -6.41 -1.27 -10.15
N ARG A 11 -7.47 -1.70 -9.44
CA ARG A 11 -8.85 -1.27 -9.69
C ARG A 11 -9.06 0.21 -9.40
N LEU A 12 -8.52 0.71 -8.29
CA LEU A 12 -8.73 2.09 -7.83
C LEU A 12 -8.01 3.11 -8.73
N LEU A 13 -6.78 2.81 -9.14
CA LEU A 13 -5.90 3.76 -9.82
C LEU A 13 -5.88 3.58 -11.34
N GLY A 14 -6.34 2.43 -11.85
CA GLY A 14 -6.32 2.10 -13.28
C GLY A 14 -4.90 1.95 -13.84
N VAL A 15 -3.95 1.50 -13.01
CA VAL A 15 -2.54 1.31 -13.38
C VAL A 15 -2.06 -0.09 -13.02
N LYS A 16 -0.98 -0.53 -13.66
CA LYS A 16 -0.34 -1.81 -13.29
C LYS A 16 0.28 -1.70 -11.89
N VAL A 17 0.14 -2.78 -11.11
CA VAL A 17 0.72 -2.91 -9.76
C VAL A 17 1.69 -4.09 -9.75
N TYR A 18 2.89 -3.89 -9.21
CA TYR A 18 3.97 -4.89 -9.18
C TYR A 18 4.46 -5.15 -7.77
N GLN A 19 4.92 -6.37 -7.47
CA GLN A 19 5.47 -6.72 -6.14
C GLN A 19 6.92 -6.29 -5.93
N LEU A 20 7.68 -6.08 -7.01
CA LEU A 20 9.11 -5.80 -6.92
C LEU A 20 9.44 -4.41 -7.46
N LEU A 21 10.42 -3.77 -6.83
CA LEU A 21 11.12 -2.62 -7.38
C LEU A 21 11.93 -3.09 -8.60
N GLY A 22 11.72 -2.42 -9.73
CA GLY A 22 12.46 -2.65 -10.96
C GLY A 22 12.05 -1.61 -12.01
N THR A 23 12.86 -1.45 -13.05
CA THR A 23 12.57 -0.50 -14.12
C THR A 23 11.42 -1.03 -14.98
N GLN A 24 10.20 -0.61 -14.62
CA GLN A 24 9.00 -0.90 -15.41
C GLN A 24 8.79 0.30 -16.34
N HIS A 25 8.87 0.06 -17.66
CA HIS A 25 8.83 1.13 -18.66
C HIS A 25 7.43 1.39 -19.25
N ASP A 26 6.40 0.74 -18.72
CA ASP A 26 5.02 0.75 -19.25
C ASP A 26 4.15 1.88 -18.67
N GLY A 27 4.66 3.11 -18.61
CA GLY A 27 3.89 4.28 -18.17
C GLY A 27 3.78 4.47 -16.65
N ASP A 28 2.64 4.95 -16.16
CA ASP A 28 2.40 5.14 -14.73
C ASP A 28 2.16 3.77 -14.06
N PHE A 29 2.78 3.51 -12.92
CA PHE A 29 2.60 2.26 -12.19
C PHE A 29 2.77 2.43 -10.68
N VAL A 30 2.39 1.39 -9.94
CA VAL A 30 2.63 1.27 -8.50
C VAL A 30 3.44 0.01 -8.21
N THR A 31 4.36 0.06 -7.26
CA THR A 31 4.91 -1.15 -6.64
C THR A 31 4.42 -1.27 -5.20
N VAL A 32 4.16 -2.49 -4.75
CA VAL A 32 3.80 -2.79 -3.36
C VAL A 32 4.79 -3.79 -2.78
N GLN A 33 5.30 -3.50 -1.58
CA GLN A 33 6.19 -4.39 -0.85
C GLN A 33 5.69 -4.57 0.57
N GLN A 34 5.66 -5.82 1.05
CA GLN A 34 5.45 -6.11 2.47
C GLN A 34 6.79 -5.94 3.19
N ILE A 35 6.89 -4.93 4.04
CA ILE A 35 8.11 -4.62 4.81
C ILE A 35 8.17 -5.43 6.10
N SER A 36 7.02 -5.60 6.75
CA SER A 36 6.90 -6.43 7.96
C SER A 36 5.46 -6.83 8.21
N ASP A 37 5.27 -7.95 8.87
CA ASP A 37 4.02 -8.46 9.43
C ASP A 37 4.24 -8.83 10.90
N ARG A 38 3.94 -7.89 11.79
CA ARG A 38 4.10 -8.13 13.23
C ARG A 38 2.78 -8.49 13.85
N PRO A 39 2.69 -9.53 14.69
CA PRO A 39 1.54 -9.75 15.54
C PRO A 39 1.28 -8.50 16.40
N VAL A 40 0.02 -8.14 16.58
CA VAL A 40 -0.38 -7.16 17.60
C VAL A 40 -0.28 -7.86 18.95
N ASP A 41 0.73 -7.45 19.72
CA ASP A 41 0.90 -7.95 21.08
C ASP A 41 -0.20 -7.38 21.98
N GLY A 42 -1.07 -8.27 22.47
CA GLY A 42 -2.09 -7.96 23.46
C GLY A 42 -1.64 -8.21 24.90
N GLY A 43 -0.34 -8.46 25.13
CA GLY A 43 0.19 -8.94 26.39
C GLY A 43 0.09 -10.47 26.50
N LEU A 44 -0.65 -11.00 27.47
CA LEU A 44 -0.74 -12.46 27.72
C LEU A 44 -1.69 -13.20 26.75
N VAL A 45 -2.37 -12.49 25.84
CA VAL A 45 -3.37 -13.05 24.94
C VAL A 45 -2.97 -12.78 23.49
N SER A 46 -2.78 -13.84 22.70
CA SER A 46 -2.67 -13.73 21.24
C SER A 46 -4.00 -13.25 20.67
N THR A 47 -3.98 -12.10 19.99
CA THR A 47 -5.19 -11.45 19.47
C THR A 47 -5.58 -11.91 18.07
N GLY A 48 -4.79 -12.80 17.45
CA GLY A 48 -4.97 -13.21 16.05
C GLY A 48 -4.98 -12.02 15.08
N LEU A 49 -4.40 -10.88 15.47
CA LEU A 49 -4.37 -9.63 14.71
C LEU A 49 -2.92 -9.32 14.33
N VAL A 50 -2.72 -8.88 13.09
CA VAL A 50 -1.41 -8.53 12.52
C VAL A 50 -1.41 -7.07 12.10
N ILE A 51 -0.29 -6.39 12.33
CA ILE A 51 0.05 -5.10 11.72
C ILE A 51 0.98 -5.37 10.54
N GLY A 52 0.42 -5.36 9.34
CA GLY A 52 1.19 -5.41 8.11
C GLY A 52 1.66 -4.01 7.71
N ARG A 53 2.98 -3.80 7.62
CA ARG A 53 3.57 -2.58 7.02
C ARG A 53 3.80 -2.84 5.54
N TYR A 54 3.03 -2.14 4.70
CA TYR A 54 3.11 -2.21 3.25
C TYR A 54 3.64 -0.89 2.70
N GLN A 55 4.71 -0.96 1.93
CA GLN A 55 5.26 0.20 1.24
C GLN A 55 4.74 0.24 -0.19
N LEU A 56 4.10 1.36 -0.55
CA LEU A 56 3.67 1.68 -1.90
C LEU A 56 4.63 2.68 -2.53
N SER A 57 5.12 2.37 -3.72
CA SER A 57 5.81 3.36 -4.56
C SER A 57 4.95 3.71 -5.77
N PHE A 58 4.55 4.98 -5.84
CA PHE A 58 3.82 5.56 -6.96
C PHE A 58 4.82 6.16 -7.95
N VAL A 59 4.81 5.71 -9.22
CA VAL A 59 5.80 6.12 -10.22
C VAL A 59 5.10 6.73 -11.44
N SER A 60 5.56 7.91 -11.86
CA SER A 60 5.08 8.60 -13.07
C SER A 60 6.12 9.59 -13.60
N ARG A 61 6.05 9.93 -14.89
CA ARG A 61 6.81 11.06 -15.45
C ARG A 61 6.28 12.42 -15.00
N ARG A 62 5.11 12.47 -14.35
CA ARG A 62 4.47 13.70 -13.87
C ARG A 62 4.39 13.69 -12.35
N PHE A 63 4.97 14.71 -11.70
CA PHE A 63 4.95 14.84 -10.25
C PHE A 63 3.52 14.93 -9.67
N GLU A 64 2.65 15.70 -10.32
CA GLU A 64 1.25 15.83 -9.91
C GLU A 64 0.49 14.50 -9.96
N ARG A 65 0.89 13.60 -10.86
CA ARG A 65 0.25 12.29 -10.99
C ARG A 65 0.59 11.37 -9.81
N VAL A 66 1.84 11.38 -9.33
CA VAL A 66 2.20 10.62 -8.12
C VAL A 66 1.57 11.22 -6.85
N LEU A 67 1.29 12.53 -6.82
CA LEU A 67 0.48 13.16 -5.76
C LEU A 67 -0.97 12.68 -5.81
N ALA A 68 -1.56 12.71 -7.00
CA ALA A 68 -2.94 12.30 -7.20
C ALA A 68 -3.17 10.84 -6.81
N MET A 69 -2.28 9.92 -7.20
CA MET A 69 -2.40 8.50 -6.86
C MET A 69 -2.33 8.25 -5.35
N ASP A 70 -1.35 8.82 -4.64
CA ASP A 70 -1.25 8.69 -3.17
C ASP A 70 -2.49 9.26 -2.47
N ASN A 71 -2.96 10.43 -2.89
CA ASN A 71 -4.15 11.05 -2.31
C ASN A 71 -5.42 10.24 -2.59
N GLN A 72 -5.56 9.65 -3.77
CA GLN A 72 -6.70 8.81 -4.13
C GLN A 72 -6.73 7.53 -3.30
N VAL A 73 -5.58 6.87 -3.11
CA VAL A 73 -5.46 5.71 -2.21
C VAL A 73 -5.84 6.12 -0.79
N TRP A 74 -5.26 7.20 -0.27
CA TRP A 74 -5.56 7.63 1.10
C TRP A 74 -7.02 8.02 1.29
N ALA A 75 -7.64 8.70 0.32
CA ALA A 75 -9.04 9.07 0.39
C ALA A 75 -9.95 7.84 0.50
N ALA A 76 -9.64 6.77 -0.23
CA ALA A 76 -10.36 5.49 -0.13
C ALA A 76 -10.10 4.79 1.21
N TRP A 77 -8.84 4.69 1.62
CA TRP A 77 -8.43 3.84 2.74
C TRP A 77 -8.63 4.48 4.12
N ARG A 78 -8.55 5.81 4.26
CA ARG A 78 -8.71 6.49 5.56
C ARG A 78 -10.07 6.31 6.21
N THR A 79 -11.08 5.90 5.43
CA THR A 79 -12.45 5.70 5.90
C THR A 79 -12.72 4.24 6.28
N VAL A 80 -11.76 3.34 6.04
CA VAL A 80 -11.88 1.92 6.36
C VAL A 80 -11.71 1.73 7.87
N VAL A 81 -12.82 1.47 8.54
CA VAL A 81 -12.89 1.05 9.94
C VAL A 81 -13.79 -0.17 9.99
N HIS A 82 -13.25 -1.32 10.42
CA HIS A 82 -13.93 -2.62 10.39
C HIS A 82 -14.55 -2.95 9.01
N GLY A 83 -13.78 -2.77 7.93
CA GLY A 83 -14.20 -3.02 6.55
C GLY A 83 -13.33 -4.07 5.86
N ASP A 84 -13.11 -3.90 4.56
CA ASP A 84 -12.23 -4.77 3.78
C ASP A 84 -11.39 -4.00 2.75
N ILE A 85 -10.25 -4.58 2.38
CA ILE A 85 -9.51 -4.23 1.16
C ILE A 85 -9.51 -5.46 0.27
N GLY A 86 -10.13 -5.37 -0.91
CA GLY A 86 -10.14 -6.46 -1.88
C GLY A 86 -10.69 -7.77 -1.31
N GLY A 87 -11.69 -7.69 -0.43
CA GLY A 87 -12.30 -8.84 0.27
C GLY A 87 -11.51 -9.36 1.47
N CYS A 88 -10.32 -8.82 1.77
CA CYS A 88 -9.60 -9.12 3.01
C CYS A 88 -10.09 -8.21 4.15
N PRO A 89 -10.53 -8.77 5.29
CA PRO A 89 -10.97 -7.97 6.44
C PRO A 89 -9.86 -7.05 6.95
N VAL A 90 -10.21 -5.79 7.24
CA VAL A 90 -9.31 -4.78 7.77
C VAL A 90 -10.01 -4.05 8.91
N GLN A 91 -9.35 -4.00 10.06
CA GLN A 91 -9.86 -3.26 11.22
C GLN A 91 -9.60 -1.77 11.08
N TYR A 92 -8.39 -1.41 10.69
CA TYR A 92 -7.94 -0.03 10.64
C TYR A 92 -6.72 0.11 9.72
N ILE A 93 -6.51 1.32 9.19
CA ILE A 93 -5.39 1.66 8.31
C ILE A 93 -4.77 2.97 8.77
N GLU A 94 -3.46 2.94 8.99
CA GLU A 94 -2.66 4.13 9.21
C GLU A 94 -1.80 4.45 7.98
N ARG A 95 -1.57 5.75 7.78
CA ARG A 95 -0.63 6.25 6.78
C ARG A 95 0.60 6.77 7.50
N SER A 96 1.77 6.28 7.09
CA SER A 96 3.05 6.61 7.71
C SER A 96 4.12 6.78 6.65
N HIS A 97 5.21 7.47 7.01
CA HIS A 97 6.39 7.75 6.18
C HIS A 97 6.07 8.42 4.82
N LEU A 98 6.88 9.39 4.42
CA LEU A 98 6.79 9.97 3.08
C LEU A 98 8.18 10.25 2.60
N TYR A 99 8.49 9.81 1.39
CA TYR A 99 9.59 10.42 0.66
C TYR A 99 9.28 10.46 -0.81
N ASP A 100 9.85 11.47 -1.47
CA ASP A 100 9.80 11.62 -2.90
C ASP A 100 11.23 11.52 -3.44
N SER A 101 11.38 10.89 -4.60
CA SER A 101 12.65 10.81 -5.32
C SER A 101 12.43 11.00 -6.82
N LEU A 102 13.52 11.32 -7.53
CA LEU A 102 13.54 11.42 -8.98
C LEU A 102 14.54 10.40 -9.51
N GLU A 103 14.06 9.41 -10.26
CA GLU A 103 14.87 8.38 -10.91
C GLU A 103 15.12 8.73 -12.38
N ASP A 104 16.35 8.46 -12.84
CA ASP A 104 16.81 8.72 -14.22
C ASP A 104 16.52 10.14 -14.74
N SER A 105 16.42 11.11 -13.81
CA SER A 105 16.03 12.51 -14.08
C SER A 105 14.67 12.67 -14.79
N LYS A 106 13.81 11.65 -14.80
CA LYS A 106 12.58 11.62 -15.61
C LYS A 106 11.38 11.00 -14.91
N TRP A 107 11.60 10.21 -13.87
CA TRP A 107 10.56 9.45 -13.19
C TRP A 107 10.44 9.93 -11.75
N TYR A 108 9.34 10.60 -11.45
CA TYR A 108 8.99 10.91 -10.08
C TYR A 108 8.51 9.65 -9.41
N ARG A 109 9.05 9.37 -8.23
CA ARG A 109 8.61 8.33 -7.33
C ARG A 109 8.16 8.98 -6.04
N ARG A 110 6.93 8.67 -5.61
CA ARG A 110 6.47 8.92 -4.24
C ARG A 110 6.37 7.60 -3.52
N VAL A 111 6.99 7.50 -2.35
CA VAL A 111 6.93 6.30 -1.52
C VAL A 111 6.19 6.59 -0.23
N ARG A 112 5.32 5.66 0.13
CA ARG A 112 4.37 5.76 1.24
C ARG A 112 4.28 4.43 1.96
N ASP A 113 4.28 4.46 3.29
CA ASP A 113 3.97 3.28 4.07
C ASP A 113 2.51 3.31 4.56
N TYR A 114 1.89 2.15 4.56
CA TYR A 114 0.59 1.90 5.15
C TYR A 114 0.73 0.81 6.20
N LEU A 115 0.23 1.06 7.40
CA LEU A 115 0.10 0.05 8.44
C LEU A 115 -1.35 -0.44 8.41
N ILE A 116 -1.55 -1.70 8.08
CA ILE A 116 -2.87 -2.30 7.92
C ILE A 116 -3.05 -3.32 9.03
N TYR A 117 -4.08 -3.07 9.85
CA TYR A 117 -4.47 -3.94 10.95
C TYR A 117 -5.49 -4.94 10.41
N HIS A 118 -5.11 -6.21 10.34
CA HIS A 118 -5.99 -7.26 9.80
C HIS A 118 -5.83 -8.56 10.58
N PRO A 119 -6.88 -9.40 10.63
CA PRO A 119 -6.76 -10.73 11.20
C PRO A 119 -5.60 -11.50 10.57
N GLU A 120 -4.94 -12.34 11.35
CA GLU A 120 -4.01 -13.32 10.83
C GLU A 120 -4.75 -14.18 9.81
N ILE A 121 -4.28 -14.14 8.56
CA ILE A 121 -4.85 -14.92 7.49
C ILE A 121 -4.07 -16.23 7.51
N ALA A 122 -4.72 -17.32 7.93
CA ALA A 122 -4.13 -18.65 7.87
C ALA A 122 -3.63 -18.91 6.45
N SER A 123 -2.32 -19.16 6.33
CA SER A 123 -1.64 -19.52 5.08
C SER A 123 -1.97 -20.93 4.65
#